data_AF-A0A7X8F945-F1
#
_entry.id   AF-A0A7X8F945-F1
#
_cell.length_a   1.000
_cell.length_b   1.000
_cell.length_c   1.000
_cell.angle_alpha   90.00
_cell.angle_beta   90.00
_cell.angle_gamma   90.00
#
_symmetry.space_group_name_H-M   'P 1'
#
loop_
_entity.id
_entity.type
_entity.pdbx_description
1 polymer ?
#
loop_
_entity_poly.entity_id
_entity_poly.type
_entity_poly.pdbx_seq_one_letter_code
_entity_poly.pdbx_strand_id
1 'polypeptide(L)'
;MAKQKTQIATPKSDAPALKNWEEVNLKLKRLGALTLQKRELENKKTELISEITAKFDADAAPVLMEIQELNAAITAYANDHKDEFAKSRTKEFSHGTISMRVSTSVKIVSKSICLKVLKSLGMHDFIKTSENPNKDMLATLSDIELAKLSCEKKTVDNISIEPKIEEINAAAATGRTK
;
A
#
# COMPACT_ATOMS: atom_id res chain seq x y z
N MET A 1 2.61 4.44 6.93
CA MET A 1 3.37 3.18 7.14
C MET A 1 3.51 2.45 5.81
N ALA A 2 4.55 2.76 5.03
CA ALA A 2 4.80 2.11 3.74
C ALA A 2 5.28 0.68 3.99
N LYS A 3 4.55 -0.32 3.47
CA LYS A 3 4.97 -1.72 3.49
C LYS A 3 6.22 -1.85 2.60
N GLN A 4 7.41 -1.83 3.20
CA GLN A 4 8.62 -2.25 2.52
C GLN A 4 8.43 -3.71 2.09
N LYS A 5 8.31 -3.92 0.77
CA LYS A 5 8.59 -5.22 0.18
C LYS A 5 10.08 -5.47 0.39
N THR A 6 10.43 -6.21 1.43
CA THR A 6 11.78 -6.74 1.61
C THR A 6 12.09 -7.59 0.38
N GLN A 7 12.91 -7.04 -0.54
CA GLN A 7 13.56 -7.84 -1.58
C GLN A 7 14.48 -8.80 -0.85
N ILE A 8 14.09 -10.07 -0.81
CA ILE A 8 14.96 -11.15 -0.39
C ILE A 8 16.03 -11.22 -1.50
N ALA A 9 17.24 -10.74 -1.18
CA ALA A 9 18.39 -10.93 -2.05
C ALA A 9 18.48 -12.41 -2.40
N THR A 10 18.50 -12.74 -3.70
CA THR A 10 18.75 -14.10 -4.17
C THR A 10 20.12 -14.52 -3.64
N PRO A 11 20.20 -15.54 -2.75
CA PRO A 11 21.50 -16.03 -2.30
C PRO A 11 22.22 -16.62 -3.52
N LYS A 12 23.47 -16.22 -3.72
CA LYS A 12 24.39 -16.82 -4.69
C LYS A 12 24.52 -18.30 -4.29
N SER A 13 23.90 -19.20 -5.04
CA SER A 13 23.70 -20.57 -4.57
C SER A 13 24.91 -21.45 -4.86
N ASP A 14 25.60 -21.92 -3.82
CA ASP A 14 26.44 -23.12 -3.83
C ASP A 14 25.58 -24.41 -3.87
N ALA A 15 24.46 -24.36 -4.60
CA ALA A 15 23.55 -25.49 -4.70
C ALA A 15 24.17 -26.56 -5.61
N PRO A 16 24.10 -27.86 -5.23
CA PRO A 16 24.59 -28.93 -6.08
C PRO A 16 23.90 -28.88 -7.45
N ALA A 17 24.70 -28.94 -8.50
CA ALA A 17 24.22 -28.90 -9.88
C ALA A 17 23.20 -30.02 -10.13
N LEU A 18 22.04 -29.66 -10.68
CA LEU A 18 21.02 -30.62 -11.09
C LEU A 18 21.49 -31.34 -12.36
N LYS A 19 21.37 -32.66 -12.38
CA LYS A 19 21.96 -33.50 -13.44
C LYS A 19 20.96 -33.88 -14.53
N ASN A 20 19.66 -33.86 -14.25
CA ASN A 20 18.61 -34.27 -15.20
C ASN A 20 17.24 -33.63 -14.85
N TRP A 21 16.28 -33.80 -15.76
CA TRP A 21 14.91 -33.29 -15.61
C TRP A 21 14.11 -33.98 -14.49
N GLU A 22 14.48 -35.20 -14.09
CA GLU A 22 13.85 -35.90 -12.96
C GLU A 22 14.19 -35.18 -11.64
N GLU A 23 15.45 -34.79 -11.45
CA GLU A 23 15.88 -33.98 -10.31
C GLU A 23 15.18 -32.61 -10.30
N VAL A 24 15.01 -31.97 -11.45
CA VAL A 24 14.22 -30.73 -11.57
C VAL A 24 12.78 -30.96 -11.13
N ASN A 25 12.13 -32.05 -11.57
CA ASN A 25 10.76 -32.38 -11.17
C ASN A 25 10.63 -32.62 -9.66
N LEU A 26 11.60 -33.31 -9.05
CA LEU A 26 11.65 -33.49 -7.59
C LEU A 26 11.82 -32.16 -6.84
N LYS A 27 12.65 -31.25 -7.37
CA LYS A 27 12.81 -29.89 -6.81
C LYS A 27 11.54 -29.06 -6.98
N LEU A 28 10.83 -29.16 -8.11
CA LEU A 28 9.53 -28.53 -8.34
C LEU A 28 8.49 -29.02 -7.33
N LYS A 29 8.44 -30.33 -7.07
CA LYS A 29 7.57 -30.92 -6.03
C LYS A 29 7.88 -30.35 -4.65
N ARG A 30 9.16 -30.28 -4.28
CA ARG A 30 9.59 -29.70 -2.99
C ARG A 30 9.28 -28.21 -2.90
N LEU A 31 9.48 -27.46 -3.99
CA LEU A 31 9.16 -26.04 -4.09
C LEU A 31 7.67 -25.81 -3.88
N GLY A 32 6.80 -26.60 -4.54
CA GLY A 32 5.35 -26.52 -4.33
C GLY A 32 4.95 -26.79 -2.88
N ALA A 33 5.53 -27.80 -2.23
CA ALA A 33 5.29 -28.08 -0.81
C ALA A 33 5.74 -26.93 0.11
N LEU A 34 6.90 -26.33 -0.14
CA LEU A 34 7.38 -25.15 0.61
C LEU A 34 6.49 -23.93 0.39
N THR A 35 5.98 -23.73 -0.82
CA THR A 35 5.04 -22.64 -1.13
C THR A 35 3.73 -22.80 -0.36
N LEU A 36 3.21 -24.03 -0.21
CA LEU A 36 2.05 -24.30 0.65
C LEU A 36 2.33 -23.99 2.11
N GLN A 37 3.45 -24.47 2.65
CA GLN A 37 3.85 -24.18 4.04
C GLN A 37 4.02 -22.68 4.28
N LYS A 38 4.61 -21.95 3.33
CA LYS A 38 4.71 -20.48 3.38
C LYS A 38 3.33 -19.84 3.46
N ARG A 39 2.39 -20.27 2.60
CA ARG A 39 1.02 -19.76 2.59
C ARG A 39 0.30 -20.03 3.92
N GLU A 40 0.45 -21.22 4.49
CA GLU A 40 -0.12 -21.55 5.81
C GLU A 40 0.42 -20.64 6.93
N LEU A 41 1.74 -20.37 6.93
CA LEU A 41 2.34 -19.45 7.90
C LEU A 41 1.86 -18.01 7.70
N GLU A 42 1.71 -17.56 6.45
CA GLU A 42 1.17 -16.23 6.12
C GLU A 42 -0.29 -16.09 6.54
N ASN A 43 -1.10 -17.14 6.39
CA ASN A 43 -2.49 -17.16 6.84
C ASN A 43 -2.57 -17.08 8.37
N LYS A 44 -1.83 -17.92 9.10
CA LYS A 44 -1.75 -17.87 10.57
C LYS A 44 -1.29 -16.50 11.08
N LYS A 45 -0.30 -15.91 10.43
CA LYS A 45 0.16 -14.55 10.76
C LYS A 45 -0.97 -13.53 10.58
N THR A 46 -1.73 -13.64 9.50
CA THR A 46 -2.83 -12.72 9.20
C THR A 46 -3.96 -12.86 10.23
N GLU A 47 -4.30 -14.09 10.63
CA GLU A 47 -5.27 -14.38 11.70
C GLU A 47 -4.83 -13.75 13.03
N LEU A 48 -3.59 -14.01 13.47
CA LEU A 48 -3.04 -13.44 14.70
C LEU A 48 -3.00 -11.91 14.69
N ILE A 49 -2.64 -11.29 13.56
CA ILE A 49 -2.69 -9.83 13.42
C ILE A 49 -4.12 -9.33 13.58
N SER A 50 -5.09 -9.99 12.95
CA SER A 50 -6.50 -9.60 13.05
C SER A 50 -7.02 -9.69 14.48
N GLU A 51 -6.68 -10.75 15.21
CA GLU A 51 -7.07 -10.92 16.62
C GLU A 51 -6.45 -9.86 17.52
N ILE A 52 -5.14 -9.61 17.35
CA ILE A 52 -4.43 -8.59 18.13
C ILE A 52 -5.01 -7.19 17.84
N THR A 53 -5.22 -6.86 16.56
CA THR A 53 -5.82 -5.59 16.17
C THR A 53 -7.22 -5.43 16.76
N ALA A 54 -8.09 -6.44 16.65
CA ALA A 54 -9.44 -6.37 17.20
C ALA A 54 -9.43 -6.16 18.73
N LYS A 55 -8.52 -6.83 19.45
CA LYS A 55 -8.38 -6.67 20.90
C LYS A 55 -7.97 -5.24 21.27
N PHE A 56 -6.91 -4.71 20.65
CA PHE A 56 -6.44 -3.36 20.97
C PHE A 56 -7.41 -2.27 20.48
N ASP A 57 -8.15 -2.50 19.39
CA ASP A 57 -9.19 -1.58 18.94
C ASP A 57 -10.37 -1.55 19.93
N ALA A 58 -10.75 -2.70 20.52
CA ALA A 58 -11.76 -2.76 21.56
C ALA A 58 -11.30 -2.08 22.86
N ASP A 59 -10.06 -2.28 23.28
CA ASP A 59 -9.47 -1.63 24.45
C ASP A 59 -9.30 -0.11 24.23
N ALA A 60 -9.00 0.31 23.00
CA ALA A 60 -8.84 1.72 22.65
C ALA A 60 -10.18 2.45 22.44
N ALA A 61 -11.26 1.74 22.10
CA ALA A 61 -12.57 2.33 21.87
C ALA A 61 -13.06 3.25 23.02
N PRO A 62 -13.07 2.83 24.31
CA PRO A 62 -13.50 3.71 25.40
C PRO A 62 -12.59 4.92 25.58
N VAL A 63 -11.27 4.76 25.39
CA VAL A 63 -10.31 5.88 25.48
C VAL A 63 -10.53 6.88 24.36
N LEU A 64 -10.77 6.40 23.13
CA LEU A 64 -11.08 7.26 22.00
C LEU A 64 -12.41 7.99 22.19
N MET A 65 -13.42 7.33 22.77
CA MET A 65 -14.69 7.98 23.11
C MET A 65 -14.48 9.11 24.14
N GLU A 66 -13.75 8.86 25.23
CA GLU A 66 -13.46 9.88 26.24
C GLU A 66 -12.66 11.06 25.64
N ILE A 67 -11.67 10.78 24.79
CA ILE A 67 -10.93 11.82 24.05
C ILE A 67 -11.87 12.64 23.17
N GLN A 68 -12.81 12.00 22.46
CA GLN A 68 -13.76 12.71 21.60
C GLN A 68 -14.73 13.55 22.41
N GLU A 69 -15.26 13.03 23.51
CA GLU A 69 -16.18 13.74 24.41
C GLU A 69 -15.50 14.98 25.02
N LEU A 70 -14.28 14.83 25.55
CA LEU A 70 -13.50 15.94 26.10
C LEU A 70 -13.20 17.00 25.02
N ASN A 71 -12.76 16.58 23.84
CA ASN A 71 -12.51 17.52 22.74
C ASN A 71 -13.78 18.25 22.30
N ALA A 72 -14.92 17.55 22.23
CA ALA A 72 -16.21 18.15 21.89
C ALA A 72 -16.64 19.17 22.95
N ALA A 73 -16.51 18.85 24.24
CA ALA A 73 -16.81 19.75 25.35
C ALA A 73 -15.92 21.01 25.32
N ILE A 74 -14.61 20.84 25.16
CA ILE A 74 -13.66 21.96 25.04
C ILE A 74 -13.99 22.82 23.81
N THR A 75 -14.32 22.19 22.68
CA THR A 75 -14.68 22.88 21.45
C THR A 75 -15.99 23.65 21.58
N ALA A 76 -17.02 23.08 22.22
CA ALA A 76 -18.27 23.76 22.49
C ALA A 76 -18.03 24.99 23.37
N TYR A 77 -17.29 24.83 24.47
CA TYR A 77 -16.94 25.93 25.37
C TYR A 77 -16.17 27.04 24.65
N ALA A 78 -15.15 26.70 23.86
CA ALA A 78 -14.38 27.69 23.09
C ALA A 78 -15.23 28.39 22.01
N ASN A 79 -16.26 27.73 21.47
CA ASN A 79 -17.17 28.34 20.51
C ASN A 79 -18.18 29.29 21.16
N ASP A 80 -18.61 29.03 22.39
CA ASP A 80 -19.50 29.90 23.15
C ASP A 80 -18.77 31.16 23.64
N HIS A 81 -17.46 31.06 23.91
CA HIS A 81 -16.61 32.15 24.43
C HIS A 81 -15.70 32.74 23.34
N LYS A 82 -16.20 32.89 22.11
CA LYS A 82 -15.44 33.43 20.97
C LYS A 82 -14.90 34.84 21.19
N ASP A 83 -15.61 35.62 21.99
CA ASP A 83 -15.25 36.98 22.40
C ASP A 83 -13.93 37.02 23.18
N GLU A 84 -13.64 36.01 24.00
CA GLU A 84 -12.36 35.89 24.71
C GLU A 84 -11.16 35.70 23.76
N PHE A 85 -11.40 35.15 22.56
CA PHE A 85 -10.38 34.96 21.52
C PHE A 85 -10.26 36.15 20.57
N ALA A 86 -10.99 37.25 20.79
CA ALA A 86 -10.96 38.42 19.91
C ALA A 86 -9.64 39.20 19.98
N LYS A 87 -9.02 39.30 21.16
CA LYS A 87 -7.74 40.01 21.37
C LYS A 87 -6.52 39.14 21.11
N SER A 88 -6.56 37.88 21.54
CA SER A 88 -5.55 36.87 21.25
C SER A 88 -6.23 35.62 20.74
N ARG A 89 -5.84 35.16 19.54
CA ARG A 89 -6.39 33.95 18.93
C ARG A 89 -5.92 32.66 19.61
N THR A 90 -5.01 32.75 20.58
CA THR A 90 -4.46 31.63 21.35
C THR A 90 -4.56 31.93 22.85
N LYS A 91 -4.98 30.93 23.63
CA LYS A 91 -5.03 30.95 25.09
C LYS A 91 -4.19 29.78 25.63
N GLU A 92 -3.23 30.09 26.48
CA GLU A 92 -2.35 29.11 27.10
C GLU A 92 -2.89 28.70 28.49
N PHE A 93 -2.72 27.42 28.82
CA PHE A 93 -3.10 26.81 30.09
C PHE A 93 -1.92 25.99 30.62
N SER A 94 -1.94 25.65 31.91
CA SER A 94 -0.89 24.85 32.55
C SER A 94 -0.65 23.48 31.91
N HIS A 95 -1.63 22.94 31.20
CA HIS A 95 -1.60 21.59 30.59
C HIS A 95 -1.82 21.59 29.08
N GLY A 96 -1.88 22.75 28.42
CA GLY A 96 -2.11 22.80 26.98
C GLY A 96 -2.44 24.20 26.45
N THR A 97 -2.74 24.29 25.16
CA THR A 97 -3.09 25.55 24.52
C THR A 97 -4.32 25.37 23.65
N ILE A 98 -5.22 26.35 23.66
CA ILE A 98 -6.38 26.40 22.76
C ILE A 98 -6.15 27.56 21.80
N SER A 99 -6.18 27.28 20.50
CA SER A 99 -6.10 28.33 19.48
C SER A 99 -7.27 28.26 18.51
N MET A 100 -7.90 29.41 18.27
CA MET A 100 -8.94 29.56 17.28
C MET A 100 -8.35 30.16 16.01
N ARG A 101 -8.34 29.37 14.93
CA ARG A 101 -7.91 29.83 13.61
C ARG A 101 -9.04 29.66 12.60
N VAL A 102 -9.17 30.64 11.71
CA VAL A 102 -10.02 30.51 10.53
C VAL A 102 -9.20 29.83 9.45
N SER A 103 -9.60 28.62 9.05
CA SER A 103 -9.05 27.95 7.87
C SER A 103 -10.09 27.98 6.75
N THR A 104 -9.66 28.38 5.56
CA THR A 104 -10.46 28.29 4.34
C THR A 104 -10.03 27.05 3.57
N SER A 105 -10.99 26.17 3.30
CA SER A 105 -10.78 24.98 2.47
C SER A 105 -11.75 25.02 1.30
N VAL A 106 -11.23 24.73 0.10
CA VAL A 106 -12.04 24.67 -1.12
C VAL A 106 -12.50 23.23 -1.31
N LYS A 107 -13.82 23.00 -1.18
CA LYS A 107 -14.43 21.69 -1.45
C LYS A 107 -14.76 21.57 -2.94
N ILE A 108 -14.15 20.59 -3.61
CA ILE A 108 -14.50 20.24 -4.99
C ILE A 108 -15.74 19.34 -4.96
N VAL A 109 -16.89 19.86 -5.39
CA VAL A 109 -18.18 19.15 -5.38
C VAL A 109 -18.24 18.10 -6.50
N SER A 110 -17.74 18.42 -7.69
CA SER A 110 -17.62 17.48 -8.80
C SER A 110 -16.34 17.74 -9.59
N LYS A 111 -15.47 16.73 -9.61
CA LYS A 111 -14.17 16.81 -10.30
C LYS A 111 -14.33 16.97 -11.81
N SER A 112 -15.30 16.28 -12.43
CA SER A 112 -15.49 16.31 -13.88
C SER A 112 -16.00 17.66 -14.38
N ILE A 113 -16.96 18.28 -13.67
CA ILE A 113 -17.48 19.60 -14.01
C ILE A 113 -16.42 20.66 -13.74
N CYS A 114 -15.75 20.60 -12.59
CA CYS A 114 -14.69 21.54 -12.24
C CYS A 114 -13.55 21.53 -13.28
N LEU A 115 -13.07 20.35 -13.71
CA LEU A 115 -12.05 20.26 -14.75
C LEU A 115 -12.53 20.76 -16.12
N LYS A 116 -13.79 20.53 -16.49
CA LYS A 116 -14.37 21.05 -17.74
C LYS A 116 -14.43 22.58 -17.70
N VAL A 117 -14.98 23.16 -16.64
CA VAL A 117 -15.10 24.61 -16.47
C VAL A 117 -13.72 25.27 -16.38
N LEU A 118 -12.77 24.70 -15.63
CA LEU A 118 -11.40 25.19 -15.58
C LEU A 118 -10.74 25.22 -16.96
N LYS A 119 -10.94 24.18 -17.78
CA LYS A 119 -10.47 24.15 -19.17
C LYS A 119 -11.19 25.18 -20.04
N SER A 120 -12.51 25.33 -19.90
CA SER A 120 -13.30 26.31 -20.66
C SER A 120 -12.98 27.75 -20.30
N LEU A 121 -12.56 28.02 -19.06
CA LEU A 121 -12.11 29.33 -18.58
C LEU A 121 -10.62 29.60 -18.82
N GLY A 122 -9.89 28.66 -19.44
CA GLY A 122 -8.45 28.79 -19.70
C GLY A 122 -7.59 28.77 -18.43
N MET A 123 -8.13 28.29 -17.31
CA MET A 123 -7.48 28.27 -15.99
C MET A 123 -6.56 27.05 -15.84
N HIS A 124 -5.59 26.92 -16.74
CA HIS A 124 -4.69 25.76 -16.79
C HIS A 124 -3.74 25.65 -15.59
N ASP A 125 -3.37 26.77 -14.96
CA ASP A 125 -2.51 26.79 -13.75
C ASP A 125 -3.15 26.08 -12.54
N PHE A 126 -4.47 25.88 -12.57
CA PHE A 126 -5.23 25.21 -11.51
C PHE A 126 -5.42 23.71 -11.79
N ILE A 127 -4.86 23.19 -12.88
CA ILE A 127 -4.94 21.78 -13.28
C ILE A 127 -3.55 21.16 -13.15
N LYS A 128 -3.40 20.24 -12.19
CA LYS A 128 -2.19 19.43 -12.10
C LYS A 128 -2.18 18.34 -13.17
N THR A 129 -1.30 18.47 -14.15
CA THR A 129 -1.06 17.46 -15.19
C THR A 129 0.09 16.54 -14.75
N SER A 130 -0.09 15.23 -14.92
CA SER A 130 0.97 14.23 -14.71
C SER A 130 1.25 13.57 -16.04
N GLU A 131 2.41 13.86 -16.62
CA GLU A 131 2.89 13.23 -17.85
C GLU A 131 3.79 12.06 -17.47
N ASN A 132 3.45 10.87 -17.95
CA ASN A 132 4.25 9.67 -17.77
C ASN A 132 4.56 9.10 -19.16
N PRO A 133 5.82 8.71 -19.42
CA PRO A 133 6.17 8.06 -20.68
C PRO A 133 5.33 6.80 -20.91
N ASN A 134 4.71 6.71 -22.08
CA ASN A 134 3.94 5.55 -22.48
C ASN A 134 4.88 4.43 -22.95
N LYS A 135 5.21 3.51 -22.04
CA LYS A 135 6.12 2.39 -22.31
C LYS A 135 5.63 1.46 -23.41
N ASP A 136 4.31 1.30 -23.55
CA ASP A 136 3.73 0.40 -24.55
C ASP A 136 3.92 0.96 -25.97
N MET A 137 3.81 2.27 -26.14
CA MET A 137 4.10 2.94 -27.41
C MET A 137 5.60 3.01 -27.69
N LEU A 138 6.41 3.27 -26.66
CA LEU A 138 7.88 3.22 -26.80
C LEU A 138 8.36 1.83 -27.27
N ALA A 139 7.72 0.75 -26.82
CA ALA A 139 8.06 -0.61 -27.25
C ALA A 139 7.91 -0.85 -28.77
N THR A 140 7.08 -0.07 -29.47
CA THR A 140 6.89 -0.18 -30.93
C THR A 140 7.97 0.52 -31.76
N LEU A 141 8.74 1.43 -31.17
CA LEU A 141 9.76 2.21 -31.87
C LEU A 141 11.02 1.39 -32.16
N SER A 142 11.77 1.80 -33.18
CA SER A 142 13.09 1.22 -33.47
C SER A 142 14.13 1.61 -32.43
N ASP A 143 15.22 0.85 -32.33
CA ASP A 143 16.29 1.09 -31.34
C ASP A 143 16.96 2.46 -31.56
N ILE A 144 17.03 2.93 -32.82
CA ILE A 144 17.57 4.25 -33.19
C ILE A 144 16.67 5.38 -32.64
N GLU A 145 15.35 5.19 -32.67
CA GLU A 145 14.38 6.16 -32.14
C GLU A 145 14.32 6.13 -30.62
N LEU A 146 14.44 4.95 -30.01
CA LEU A 146 14.52 4.79 -28.56
C LEU A 146 15.78 5.42 -27.98
N ALA A 147 16.92 5.24 -28.64
CA ALA A 147 18.18 5.87 -28.24
C ALA A 147 18.10 7.40 -28.23
N LYS A 148 17.36 8.01 -29.17
CA LYS A 148 17.11 9.47 -29.18
C LYS A 148 16.26 9.94 -28.00
N LEU A 149 15.43 9.07 -27.43
CA LEU A 149 14.56 9.32 -26.28
C LEU A 149 15.19 8.87 -24.95
N SER A 150 16.49 8.54 -24.95
CA SER A 150 17.20 7.98 -23.79
C SER A 150 16.55 6.71 -23.23
N CYS A 151 15.91 5.92 -24.08
CA CYS A 151 15.28 4.65 -23.75
C CYS A 151 16.07 3.51 -24.41
N GLU A 152 16.19 2.38 -23.72
CA GLU A 152 16.80 1.16 -24.27
C GLU A 152 15.83 -0.02 -24.18
N LYS A 153 15.82 -0.86 -25.21
CA LYS A 153 15.14 -2.16 -25.18
C LYS A 153 16.07 -3.16 -24.51
N LYS A 154 15.68 -3.63 -23.33
CA LYS A 154 16.38 -4.71 -22.63
C LYS A 154 15.61 -6.01 -22.81
N THR A 155 16.12 -6.87 -23.69
CA THR A 155 15.60 -8.24 -23.84
C THR A 155 16.30 -9.13 -22.81
N VAL A 156 15.52 -9.72 -21.91
CA VAL A 156 16.00 -10.70 -20.93
C VAL A 156 15.12 -11.93 -21.06
N ASP A 157 15.74 -13.08 -21.26
CA ASP A 157 15.05 -14.37 -21.21
C ASP A 157 14.63 -14.63 -19.76
N ASN A 158 13.34 -14.47 -19.48
CA ASN A 158 12.78 -14.72 -18.17
C ASN A 158 12.31 -16.17 -18.08
N ILE A 159 12.86 -16.92 -17.14
CA ILE A 159 12.41 -18.28 -16.82
C ILE A 159 11.29 -18.16 -15.78
N SER A 160 10.09 -18.63 -16.11
CA SER A 160 9.00 -18.81 -15.12
C SER A 160 9.06 -20.21 -14.53
N ILE A 161 8.93 -20.32 -13.21
CA ILE A 161 8.91 -21.60 -12.47
C ILE A 161 7.60 -21.66 -11.70
N GLU A 162 6.68 -22.48 -12.18
CA GLU A 162 5.34 -22.63 -11.60
C GLU A 162 5.11 -24.08 -11.16
N PRO A 163 5.27 -24.39 -9.87
CA PRO A 163 4.90 -25.68 -9.33
C PRO A 163 3.39 -25.89 -9.44
N LYS A 164 2.97 -27.10 -9.83
CA LYS A 164 1.57 -27.51 -9.79
C LYS A 164 1.11 -27.79 -8.36
N ILE A 165 0.79 -26.72 -7.63
CA ILE A 165 0.49 -26.78 -6.20
C ILE A 165 -0.74 -27.67 -5.90
N GLU A 166 -1.76 -27.68 -6.77
CA GLU A 166 -2.99 -28.45 -6.59
C GLU A 166 -2.75 -29.96 -6.59
N GLU A 167 -2.02 -30.46 -7.59
CA GLU A 167 -1.66 -31.88 -7.70
C GLU A 167 -0.75 -32.32 -6.54
N ILE A 168 0.18 -31.46 -6.11
CA ILE A 168 1.08 -31.73 -4.97
C ILE A 168 0.29 -31.79 -3.65
N ASN A 169 -0.69 -30.91 -3.48
CA ASN A 169 -1.54 -30.89 -2.30
C ASN A 169 -2.44 -32.13 -2.22
N ALA A 170 -3.04 -32.53 -3.37
CA ALA A 170 -3.84 -33.75 -3.46
C ALA A 170 -3.03 -35.00 -3.11
N ALA A 171 -1.82 -35.14 -3.68
CA ALA A 171 -0.92 -36.26 -3.39
C ALA A 171 -0.44 -36.30 -1.92
N ALA A 172 -0.24 -35.15 -1.29
CA ALA A 172 0.10 -35.07 0.14
C ALA A 172 -1.09 -35.45 1.05
N ALA A 173 -2.32 -35.22 0.62
CA ALA A 173 -3.52 -35.59 1.34
C ALA A 173 -3.79 -37.11 1.29
N THR A 174 -3.54 -37.77 0.15
CA THR A 174 -3.75 -39.23 0.00
C THR A 174 -2.77 -40.09 0.80
N GLY A 175 -1.59 -39.55 1.16
CA GLY A 175 -0.57 -40.26 1.94
C GLY A 175 -0.76 -40.24 3.46
N ARG A 176 -1.74 -39.49 4.00
CA ARG A 176 -2.02 -39.41 5.46
C ARG A 176 -3.05 -40.43 5.96
N THR A 177 -3.63 -41.24 5.06
CA THR A 177 -4.54 -42.33 5.39
C THR A 177 -3.86 -43.68 5.17
N LYS A 178 -2.99 -44.08 6.09
CA LYS A 178 -2.65 -45.48 6.35
C LYS A 178 -2.04 -45.62 7.73
#